data_AF-A0A8T2K7J1-F1
#
_entry.id   AF-A0A8T2K7J1-F1
#
_cell.length_a   1.000
_cell.length_b   1.000
_cell.length_c   1.000
_cell.angle_alpha   90.00
_cell.angle_beta   90.00
_cell.angle_gamma   90.00
#
_symmetry.space_group_name_H-M   'P 1'
#
loop_
_entity.id
_entity.type
_entity.pdbx_description
1 polymer ?
#
loop_
_entity_poly.entity_id
_entity_poly.type
_entity_poly.pdbx_seq_one_letter_code
_entity_poly.pdbx_strand_id
1 'polypeptide(L)'
;MATTVMSQPITDWNERSNHAIMPFIDLQSKLGINVDKWLLLQSSEQPFRGVSLCHSFEKEWVECSSGIGKIRAQKECKLEYEDFMECLHRTKLRQRLKEIQGQKKQLEKEGKYKTPDFSKDNNCP
;
A
#
# COMPACT_ATOMS: atom_id res chain seq x y z
N MET A 1 49.69 -24.48 10.54
CA MET A 1 48.85 -24.42 9.33
C MET A 1 47.75 -23.40 9.59
N ALA A 2 47.94 -22.16 9.16
CA ALA A 2 46.95 -21.09 9.29
C ALA A 2 46.60 -20.62 7.87
N THR A 3 45.43 -20.99 7.37
CA THR A 3 44.91 -20.50 6.09
C THR A 3 44.12 -19.23 6.36
N THR A 4 44.77 -18.09 6.14
CA THR A 4 44.13 -16.77 6.11
C THR A 4 43.32 -16.66 4.83
N VAL A 5 41.99 -16.62 4.94
CA VAL A 5 41.10 -16.23 3.85
C VAL A 5 41.25 -14.72 3.66
N MET A 6 41.99 -14.31 2.64
CA MET A 6 42.03 -12.91 2.20
C MET A 6 40.70 -12.59 1.52
N SER A 7 39.85 -11.84 2.22
CA SER A 7 38.72 -11.13 1.63
C SER A 7 39.23 -10.07 0.66
N GLN A 8 39.05 -10.28 -0.65
CA GLN A 8 39.25 -9.22 -1.62
C GLN A 8 38.09 -8.21 -1.50
N PRO A 9 38.38 -6.90 -1.37
CA PRO A 9 37.35 -5.88 -1.46
C PRO A 9 36.84 -5.82 -2.91
N ILE A 10 35.51 -5.86 -3.08
CA ILE A 10 34.82 -5.61 -4.34
C ILE A 10 35.02 -4.13 -4.68
N THR A 11 36.15 -3.80 -5.30
CA THR A 11 36.36 -2.51 -5.98
C THR A 11 36.21 -2.73 -7.47
N ASP A 12 34.99 -2.99 -7.91
CA ASP A 12 34.65 -2.78 -9.31
C ASP A 12 33.29 -2.06 -9.42
N TRP A 13 33.35 -0.74 -9.33
CA TRP A 13 32.22 0.14 -9.66
C TRP A 13 32.04 0.29 -11.18
N ASN A 14 32.94 -0.28 -11.99
CA ASN A 14 33.00 -0.06 -13.43
C ASN A 14 32.21 -1.11 -14.24
N GLU A 15 31.77 -2.20 -13.60
CA GLU A 15 31.00 -3.28 -14.25
C GLU A 15 29.46 -3.15 -14.12
N ARG A 16 28.96 -2.06 -13.52
CA ARG A 16 27.50 -1.76 -13.42
C ARG A 16 27.06 -0.62 -14.35
N SER A 17 27.81 -0.34 -15.40
CA SER A 17 27.58 0.80 -16.31
C SER A 17 26.94 0.44 -17.67
N ASN A 18 26.72 -0.85 -17.96
CA ASN A 18 26.05 -1.30 -19.20
C ASN A 18 24.52 -1.51 -19.04
N HIS A 19 23.85 -0.70 -18.23
CA HIS A 19 22.40 -0.55 -18.37
C HIS A 19 22.15 0.52 -19.41
N ALA A 20 21.61 0.13 -20.57
CA ALA A 20 21.09 1.08 -21.55
C ALA A 20 20.15 2.06 -20.83
N ILE A 21 20.57 3.32 -20.72
CA ILE A 21 19.75 4.40 -20.19
C ILE A 21 18.60 4.54 -21.19
N MET A 22 17.42 3.99 -20.88
CA MET A 22 16.20 4.27 -21.63
C MET A 22 15.57 5.53 -21.01
N PRO A 23 15.79 6.72 -21.59
CA PRO A 23 15.16 7.92 -21.08
C PRO A 23 13.65 7.80 -21.22
N PHE A 24 12.92 8.23 -20.19
CA PHE A 24 11.46 8.35 -20.29
C PHE A 24 11.13 9.56 -21.16
N ILE A 25 10.67 9.32 -22.39
CA ILE A 25 10.23 10.37 -23.32
C ILE A 25 8.71 10.46 -23.23
N ASP A 26 8.21 11.52 -22.60
CA ASP A 26 6.78 11.76 -22.46
C ASP A 26 6.18 12.36 -23.75
N LEU A 27 5.94 11.51 -24.75
CA LEU A 27 5.24 11.88 -25.99
C LEU A 27 3.73 12.06 -25.75
N GLN A 28 3.17 11.35 -24.76
CA GLN A 28 1.74 11.35 -24.48
C GLN A 28 1.25 12.71 -23.99
N SER A 29 1.97 13.34 -23.04
CA SER A 29 1.60 14.70 -22.60
C SER A 29 1.81 15.76 -23.69
N LYS A 30 2.85 15.63 -24.51
CA LYS A 30 3.18 16.60 -25.56
C LYS A 30 2.19 16.57 -26.74
N LEU A 31 1.74 15.38 -27.13
CA LEU A 31 0.80 15.19 -28.24
C LEU A 31 -0.67 15.20 -27.80
N GLY A 32 -0.95 15.21 -26.49
CA GLY A 32 -2.30 15.16 -25.94
C GLY A 32 -3.02 13.81 -26.13
N ILE A 33 -2.27 12.74 -26.41
CA ILE A 33 -2.82 11.40 -26.61
C ILE A 33 -2.83 10.66 -25.26
N ASN A 34 -3.93 10.01 -24.93
CA ASN A 34 -4.06 9.16 -23.73
C ASN A 34 -4.08 7.68 -24.16
N VAL A 35 -2.93 7.01 -24.10
CA VAL A 35 -2.82 5.57 -24.43
C VAL A 35 -2.94 4.73 -23.16
N ASP A 36 -2.24 5.12 -22.10
CA ASP A 36 -2.11 4.33 -20.87
C ASP A 36 -2.54 5.07 -19.59
N LYS A 37 -2.67 6.41 -19.61
CA LYS A 37 -2.92 7.22 -18.40
C LYS A 37 -4.23 6.88 -17.70
N TRP A 38 -5.24 6.45 -18.46
CA TRP A 38 -6.54 6.05 -17.91
C TRP A 38 -6.47 4.83 -16.97
N LEU A 39 -5.42 3.99 -17.09
CA LEU A 39 -5.26 2.76 -16.31
C LEU A 39 -4.37 2.93 -15.07
N LEU A 40 -3.70 4.07 -14.91
CA LEU A 40 -2.67 4.25 -13.88
C LEU A 40 -3.22 4.39 -12.45
N LEU A 41 -4.36 5.05 -12.30
CA LEU A 41 -5.00 5.29 -11.01
C LEU A 41 -6.23 4.40 -10.89
N GLN A 42 -6.45 3.79 -9.73
CA GLN A 42 -7.72 3.09 -9.49
C GLN A 42 -8.86 4.09 -9.23
N SER A 43 -8.52 5.33 -8.91
CA SER A 43 -9.43 6.46 -8.78
C SER A 43 -9.82 7.14 -10.09
N SER A 44 -9.30 6.66 -11.24
CA SER A 44 -9.73 7.12 -12.56
C SER A 44 -11.17 6.69 -12.89
N GLU A 45 -11.72 7.23 -13.98
CA GLU A 45 -13.04 6.84 -14.46
C GLU A 45 -13.07 5.36 -14.88
N GLN A 46 -13.75 4.55 -14.08
CA GLN A 46 -13.99 3.15 -14.38
C GLN A 46 -15.29 2.95 -15.17
N PRO A 47 -15.39 1.88 -15.99
CA PRO A 47 -16.64 1.52 -16.64
C PRO A 47 -17.76 1.36 -15.60
N PHE A 48 -18.97 1.82 -15.95
CA PHE A 48 -20.15 1.80 -15.07
C PHE A 48 -20.02 2.59 -13.77
N ARG A 49 -19.02 3.50 -13.66
CA ARG A 49 -18.73 4.26 -12.42
C ARG A 49 -18.48 3.33 -11.23
N GLY A 50 -17.88 2.17 -11.49
CA GLY A 50 -17.40 1.28 -10.44
C GLY A 50 -16.40 2.00 -9.55
N VAL A 51 -16.56 1.86 -8.23
CA VAL A 51 -15.66 2.48 -7.26
C VAL A 51 -14.72 1.39 -6.72
N SER A 52 -13.42 1.66 -6.75
CA SER A 52 -12.44 0.76 -6.12
C SER A 52 -12.59 0.77 -4.60
N LEU A 53 -12.18 -0.30 -3.93
CA LEU A 53 -12.32 -0.43 -2.47
C LEU A 53 -11.64 0.73 -1.70
N CYS A 54 -10.51 1.23 -2.22
CA CYS A 54 -9.71 2.28 -1.60
C CYS A 54 -9.75 3.60 -2.39
N HIS A 55 -10.80 3.82 -3.18
CA HIS A 55 -10.94 4.98 -4.08
C HIS A 55 -10.72 6.32 -3.37
N SER A 56 -11.38 6.53 -2.23
CA SER A 56 -11.30 7.80 -1.50
C SER A 56 -9.89 8.07 -0.98
N PHE A 57 -9.23 7.06 -0.41
CA PHE A 57 -7.86 7.22 0.11
C PHE A 57 -6.83 7.44 -1.00
N GLU A 58 -6.97 6.74 -2.13
CA GLU A 58 -6.09 6.96 -3.29
C GLU A 58 -6.27 8.38 -3.84
N LYS A 59 -7.51 8.85 -3.95
CA LYS A 59 -7.83 10.19 -4.43
C LYS A 59 -7.21 11.27 -3.54
N GLU A 60 -7.38 11.18 -2.22
CA GLU A 60 -6.79 12.13 -1.26
C GLU A 60 -5.26 12.15 -1.34
N TRP A 61 -4.63 10.97 -1.44
CA TRP A 61 -3.18 10.87 -1.57
C TRP A 61 -2.66 11.50 -2.89
N VAL A 62 -3.36 11.26 -4.00
CA VAL A 62 -3.01 11.85 -5.31
C VAL A 62 -3.20 13.36 -5.31
N GLU A 63 -4.31 13.85 -4.74
CA GLU A 63 -4.59 15.28 -4.62
C GLU A 63 -3.54 15.98 -3.75
N CYS A 64 -3.11 15.37 -2.65
CA CYS A 64 -2.03 15.90 -1.81
C CYS A 64 -0.68 15.90 -2.55
N SER A 65 -0.32 14.80 -3.22
CA SER A 65 1.02 14.62 -3.79
C SER A 65 1.22 15.29 -5.16
N SER A 66 0.12 15.69 -5.81
CA SER A 66 0.13 16.34 -7.12
C SER A 66 0.90 17.67 -7.08
N GLY A 67 1.88 17.83 -7.97
CA GLY A 67 2.63 19.09 -8.13
C GLY A 67 3.76 19.36 -7.12
N ILE A 68 3.89 18.60 -6.04
CA ILE A 68 4.92 18.81 -5.00
C ILE A 68 6.21 18.01 -5.28
N GLY A 69 6.10 16.94 -6.07
CA GLY A 69 7.20 16.04 -6.42
C GLY A 69 7.50 14.98 -5.35
N LYS A 70 8.12 13.87 -5.74
CA LYS A 70 8.27 12.65 -4.92
C LYS A 70 8.93 12.88 -3.56
N ILE A 71 10.01 13.67 -3.52
CA ILE A 71 10.83 13.85 -2.31
C ILE A 71 10.05 14.56 -1.20
N ARG A 72 9.27 15.58 -1.56
CA ARG A 72 8.44 16.32 -0.60
C ARG A 72 7.15 15.56 -0.27
N ALA A 73 6.51 14.96 -1.27
CA ALA A 73 5.29 14.15 -1.07
C ALA A 73 5.49 13.03 -0.04
N GLN A 74 6.68 12.42 0.02
CA GLN A 74 7.01 11.42 1.05
C GLN A 74 6.98 11.93 2.49
N LYS A 75 7.16 13.24 2.70
CA LYS A 75 7.18 13.86 4.04
C LYS A 75 5.86 14.57 4.34
N GLU A 76 5.35 15.33 3.39
CA GLU A 76 4.15 16.15 3.56
C GLU A 76 2.88 15.30 3.48
N CYS A 77 2.77 14.42 2.49
CA CYS A 77 1.58 13.57 2.26
C CYS A 77 1.71 12.17 2.89
N LYS A 78 2.44 12.09 4.01
CA LYS A 78 2.77 10.81 4.65
C LYS A 78 1.52 10.16 5.25
N LEU A 79 0.61 10.95 5.81
CA LEU A 79 -0.58 10.45 6.49
C LEU A 79 -1.54 9.79 5.48
N GLU A 80 -1.82 10.49 4.39
CA GLU A 80 -2.69 10.04 3.30
C GLU A 80 -2.13 8.76 2.64
N TYR A 81 -0.81 8.71 2.46
CA TYR A 81 -0.15 7.51 1.95
C TYR A 81 -0.24 6.32 2.92
N GLU A 82 -0.09 6.56 4.23
CA GLU A 82 -0.23 5.51 5.25
C GLU A 82 -1.66 4.97 5.31
N ASP A 83 -2.68 5.83 5.19
CA ASP A 83 -4.08 5.43 5.17
C ASP A 83 -4.43 4.65 3.89
N PHE A 84 -3.92 5.08 2.74
CA PHE A 84 -4.06 4.33 1.48
C PHE A 84 -3.43 2.92 1.59
N MET A 85 -2.22 2.82 2.14
CA MET A 85 -1.54 1.54 2.34
C MET A 85 -2.23 0.66 3.38
N GLU A 86 -2.81 1.25 4.43
CA GLU A 86 -3.64 0.53 5.40
C GLU A 86 -4.90 -0.02 4.73
N CYS A 87 -5.58 0.75 3.90
CA CYS A 87 -6.77 0.27 3.19
C CYS A 87 -6.47 -0.94 2.30
N LEU A 88 -5.34 -0.93 1.57
CA LEU A 88 -4.92 -2.02 0.69
C LEU A 88 -4.53 -3.28 1.46
N HIS A 89 -3.74 -3.14 2.52
CA HIS A 89 -3.15 -4.29 3.22
C HIS A 89 -3.91 -4.70 4.49
N ARG A 90 -4.73 -3.82 5.07
CA ARG A 90 -5.49 -3.99 6.32
C ARG A 90 -4.65 -4.53 7.47
N THR A 91 -3.39 -4.12 7.57
CA THR A 91 -2.43 -4.64 8.56
C THR A 91 -2.80 -4.23 9.98
N LYS A 92 -3.08 -2.94 10.20
CA LYS A 92 -3.51 -2.40 11.50
C LYS A 92 -4.84 -3.03 11.92
N LEU A 93 -5.80 -3.14 11.00
CA LEU A 93 -7.07 -3.83 11.25
C LEU A 93 -6.88 -5.29 11.65
N ARG A 94 -6.06 -6.06 10.92
CA ARG A 94 -5.77 -7.47 11.25
C ARG A 94 -5.12 -7.62 12.62
N GLN A 95 -4.18 -6.75 12.96
CA GLN A 95 -3.54 -6.75 14.27
C GLN A 95 -4.55 -6.49 15.39
N ARG A 96 -5.37 -5.44 15.23
CA ARG A 96 -6.43 -5.11 16.20
C ARG A 96 -7.41 -6.27 16.39
N LEU A 97 -7.85 -6.91 15.32
CA LEU A 97 -8.75 -8.07 15.41
C LEU A 97 -8.11 -9.24 16.16
N LYS A 98 -6.81 -9.49 15.95
CA LYS A 98 -6.09 -10.54 16.66
C LYS A 98 -6.04 -10.26 18.17
N GLU A 99 -5.81 -9.01 18.57
CA GLU A 99 -5.80 -8.59 19.97
C GLU A 99 -7.18 -8.74 20.61
N ILE A 100 -8.24 -8.28 19.94
CA ILE A 100 -9.63 -8.44 20.40
C ILE A 100 -9.99 -9.91 20.56
N GLN A 101 -9.64 -10.76 19.59
CA GLN A 101 -9.87 -12.20 19.67
C GLN A 101 -9.09 -12.85 20.83
N GLY A 102 -7.86 -12.39 21.08
CA GLY A 102 -7.05 -12.84 22.21
C GLY A 102 -7.70 -12.51 23.55
N GLN A 103 -8.09 -11.24 23.73
CA GLN A 103 -8.78 -10.77 24.94
C GLN A 103 -10.11 -11.51 25.14
N LYS A 104 -10.90 -11.69 24.08
CA LYS A 104 -12.15 -12.44 24.13
C LYS A 104 -11.96 -13.86 24.62
N LYS A 105 -11.00 -14.61 24.05
CA LYS A 105 -10.69 -15.99 24.48
C LYS A 105 -10.25 -16.07 25.93
N GLN A 106 -9.56 -15.05 26.43
CA GLN A 106 -9.15 -14.98 27.83
C GLN A 106 -10.38 -14.79 28.75
N LEU A 107 -11.29 -13.87 28.41
CA LEU A 107 -12.50 -13.61 29.19
C LEU A 107 -13.50 -14.78 29.17
N GLU A 108 -13.56 -15.53 28.07
CA GLU A 108 -14.34 -16.77 27.97
C GLU A 108 -13.81 -17.85 28.90
N LYS A 109 -12.48 -18.01 29.00
CA LYS A 109 -11.84 -18.95 29.95
C LYS A 109 -12.09 -18.56 31.41
N GLU A 110 -12.12 -17.26 31.70
CA GLU A 110 -12.45 -16.73 33.02
C GLU A 110 -13.95 -16.80 33.34
N GLY A 111 -14.79 -17.17 32.38
CA GLY A 111 -16.25 -17.23 32.54
C GLY A 111 -16.95 -15.87 32.63
N LYS A 112 -16.21 -14.76 32.44
CA LYS A 112 -16.73 -13.38 32.54
C LYS A 112 -17.44 -12.92 31.28
N TYR A 113 -17.24 -13.59 30.16
CA TYR A 113 -17.82 -13.23 28.87
C TYR A 113 -18.39 -14.46 28.16
N LYS A 114 -19.63 -14.35 27.67
CA LYS A 114 -20.29 -15.36 26.83
C LYS A 114 -20.59 -14.75 25.48
N THR A 115 -20.16 -15.43 24.41
CA THR A 115 -20.43 -14.98 23.04
C THR A 115 -21.93 -15.00 22.74
N PRO A 116 -22.51 -13.89 22.23
CA PRO A 116 -23.88 -13.87 21.76
C PRO A 116 -24.05 -14.76 20.51
N ASP A 117 -25.15 -15.52 20.47
CA ASP A 117 -25.53 -16.38 19.34
C ASP A 117 -26.53 -15.64 18.45
N PHE A 118 -26.01 -14.85 17.50
CA PHE A 118 -26.83 -14.09 16.57
C PHE A 118 -27.49 -14.95 15.47
N SER A 119 -27.27 -16.27 15.46
CA SER A 119 -27.90 -17.16 14.46
C SER A 119 -29.38 -17.45 14.76
N LYS A 120 -29.86 -17.17 15.98
CA LYS A 120 -31.23 -17.48 16.43
C LYS A 120 -32.14 -16.26 16.47
N ASP A 121 -31.60 -15.08 16.18
CA ASP A 121 -32.35 -13.84 16.20
C ASP A 121 -33.06 -13.66 14.84
N ASN A 122 -34.38 -13.83 14.83
CA ASN A 122 -35.24 -13.66 13.64
C ASN A 122 -35.27 -12.22 13.07
N ASN A 123 -34.49 -11.30 13.66
CA ASN A 123 -34.33 -9.90 13.24
C ASN A 123 -32.95 -9.61 12.64
N CYS A 124 -32.16 -10.63 12.30
CA CYS A 124 -30.99 -10.44 11.43
C CYS A 124 -31.51 -10.10 10.01
N PRO A 125 -31.20 -8.91 9.45
CA PRO A 125 -31.48 -8.63 8.04
C PRO A 125 -30.68 -9.55 7.10
#